data_AF-A0A512D9S8-F1
#
_entry.id   AF-A0A512D9S8-F1
#
_cell.length_a   1.000
_cell.length_b   1.000
_cell.length_c   1.000
_cell.angle_alpha   90.00
_cell.angle_beta   90.00
_cell.angle_gamma   90.00
#
_symmetry.space_group_name_H-M   'P 1'
#
loop_
_entity.id
_entity.type
_entity.pdbx_description
1 polymer ?
#
loop_
_entity_poly.entity_id
_entity_poly.type
_entity_poly.pdbx_seq_one_letter_code
_entity_poly.pdbx_strand_id
1 'polypeptide(L)'
;MATKLTFEGVDTTVELEDHAVTLTGATTAARTDDNAGGPPAGEGPVVIPRWEIASATVKSATLLGYGTLTITTNAGLEYAVRFSRDAEDRFGNLAEIIG
;
A
#
# COMPACT_ATOMS: atom_id res chain seq x y z
N MET A 1 7.77 -19.85 11.26
CA MET A 1 7.69 -19.70 9.79
C MET A 1 6.96 -18.39 9.55
N ALA A 2 7.61 -17.38 8.96
CA ALA A 2 6.93 -16.14 8.63
C ALA A 2 6.01 -16.41 7.43
N THR A 3 4.71 -16.18 7.58
CA THR A 3 3.76 -16.28 6.47
C THR A 3 3.92 -15.02 5.62
N LYS A 4 4.45 -15.17 4.42
CA LYS A 4 4.52 -14.09 3.43
C LYS A 4 3.32 -14.21 2.49
N LEU A 5 2.48 -13.19 2.45
CA LEU A 5 1.36 -13.09 1.51
C LEU A 5 1.70 -12.08 0.43
N THR A 6 1.50 -12.43 -0.84
CA THR A 6 1.82 -11.55 -1.97
C THR A 6 0.53 -11.19 -2.72
N PHE A 7 0.34 -9.89 -2.98
CA PHE A 7 -0.79 -9.32 -3.69
C PHE A 7 -0.29 -8.55 -4.90
N GLU A 8 -0.84 -8.85 -6.07
CA GLU A 8 -0.48 -8.18 -7.33
C GLU A 8 -1.49 -7.08 -7.65
N GLY A 9 -1.01 -5.84 -7.68
CA GLY A 9 -1.68 -4.69 -8.25
C GLY A 9 -1.38 -4.56 -9.76
N VAL A 10 -1.78 -3.44 -10.34
CA VAL A 10 -1.64 -3.20 -11.80
C VAL A 10 -0.18 -3.07 -12.21
N ASP A 11 0.59 -2.28 -11.45
CA ASP A 11 2.02 -2.01 -11.66
C ASP A 11 2.79 -2.12 -10.35
N THR A 12 2.23 -2.82 -9.37
CA THR A 12 2.74 -2.86 -8.00
C THR A 12 2.54 -4.25 -7.41
N THR A 13 3.49 -4.69 -6.60
CA THR A 13 3.36 -5.89 -5.77
C THR A 13 3.36 -5.48 -4.30
N VAL A 14 2.41 -5.99 -3.53
CA VAL A 14 2.36 -5.82 -2.08
C VAL A 14 2.72 -7.15 -1.43
N GLU A 15 3.78 -7.15 -0.66
CA GLU A 15 4.22 -8.29 0.13
C GLU A 15 3.93 -7.99 1.59
N LEU A 16 3.04 -8.78 2.17
CA LEU A 16 2.70 -8.73 3.58
C LEU A 16 3.50 -9.79 4.33
N GLU A 17 4.30 -9.33 5.29
CA GLU A 17 5.00 -10.15 6.26
C GLU A 17 4.43 -9.91 7.66
N ASP A 18 4.86 -10.71 8.64
CA ASP A 18 4.38 -10.62 10.03
C ASP A 18 4.59 -9.22 10.64
N HIS A 19 5.72 -8.57 10.31
CA HIS A 19 6.18 -7.33 10.92
C HIS A 19 6.28 -6.14 9.95
N ALA A 20 6.09 -6.36 8.65
CA ALA A 20 6.20 -5.29 7.64
C ALA A 20 5.28 -5.53 6.43
N VAL A 21 5.00 -4.44 5.71
CA VAL A 21 4.39 -4.42 4.39
C VAL A 21 5.42 -3.85 3.42
N THR A 22 5.78 -4.61 2.40
CA THR A 22 6.69 -4.18 1.35
C THR A 22 5.90 -3.91 0.07
N LEU A 23 6.03 -2.71 -0.48
CA LEU A 23 5.41 -2.29 -1.73
C LEU A 23 6.51 -2.17 -2.78
N THR A 24 6.39 -2.87 -3.90
CA THR A 24 7.37 -2.84 -5.00
C THR A 24 6.70 -2.43 -6.30
N GLY A 25 7.38 -1.64 -7.14
CA GLY A 25 6.85 -1.19 -8.44
C GLY A 25 6.48 0.29 -8.44
N ALA A 26 5.51 0.67 -9.26
CA ALA A 26 5.06 2.06 -9.39
C ALA A 26 4.19 2.49 -8.19
N THR A 27 4.79 2.60 -7.01
CA THR A 27 4.12 3.09 -5.80
C THR A 27 4.09 4.60 -5.83
N THR A 28 2.89 5.20 -5.82
CA THR A 28 2.78 6.64 -5.59
C THR A 28 2.71 6.87 -4.08
N ALA A 29 3.83 7.20 -3.46
CA ALA A 29 3.81 7.74 -2.11
C ALA A 29 3.43 9.23 -2.21
N ALA A 30 2.23 9.58 -1.74
CA ALA A 30 1.89 10.97 -1.49
C ALA A 30 2.49 11.33 -0.13
N ARG A 31 3.57 12.12 -0.11
CA ARG A 31 3.96 12.81 1.11
C ARG A 31 3.02 13.98 1.28
N THR A 32 2.10 13.87 2.23
CA THR A 32 1.26 14.99 2.68
C THR A 32 1.88 15.66 3.91
N ASP A 33 3.21 15.61 4.03
CA ASP A 33 3.94 16.53 4.89
C ASP A 33 4.88 17.37 4.01
N ASP A 34 4.80 18.68 4.18
CA ASP A 34 5.67 19.66 3.54
C ASP A 34 6.97 19.87 4.35
N ASN A 35 7.30 19.01 5.33
CA ASN A 35 8.26 19.30 6.40
C ASN A 35 9.30 18.18 6.70
N ALA A 36 9.15 16.99 6.13
CA ALA A 36 10.09 15.89 6.23
C ALA A 36 10.96 15.89 4.98
N GLY A 37 12.20 16.34 5.16
CA GLY A 37 13.27 16.26 4.15
C GLY A 37 13.70 14.83 3.82
N GLY A 38 12.76 13.93 3.56
CA GLY A 38 12.99 12.56 3.11
C GLY A 38 13.13 12.47 1.58
N PRO A 39 13.87 11.47 1.06
CA PRO A 39 14.11 11.31 -0.37
C PRO A 39 12.78 11.18 -1.14
N PRO A 40 12.56 11.81 -2.31
CA PRO A 40 11.31 11.70 -3.07
C PRO A 40 10.92 10.23 -3.23
N ALA A 41 9.61 9.92 -3.34
CA ALA A 41 9.08 8.58 -3.58
C ALA A 41 9.90 7.89 -4.68
N GLY A 42 10.90 7.11 -4.25
CA GLY A 42 11.96 6.64 -5.13
C GLY A 42 11.47 5.44 -5.93
N GLU A 43 12.01 5.28 -7.13
CA GLU A 43 11.89 4.04 -7.90
C GLU A 43 12.57 2.90 -7.14
N GLY A 44 11.86 2.28 -6.19
CA GLY A 44 12.39 1.24 -5.33
C GLY A 44 11.36 0.69 -4.35
N PRO A 45 11.60 -0.50 -3.78
CA PRO A 45 10.68 -1.09 -2.83
C PRO A 45 10.55 -0.21 -1.57
N VAL A 46 9.32 0.10 -1.20
CA VAL A 46 8.97 0.77 0.06
C VAL A 46 8.68 -0.29 1.10
N VAL A 47 9.36 -0.24 2.24
CA VAL A 47 9.09 -1.13 3.38
C VAL A 47 8.46 -0.32 4.50
N ILE A 48 7.25 -0.69 4.91
CA ILE A 48 6.47 -0.05 5.96
C ILE A 48 6.34 -1.05 7.12
N PRO A 49 6.98 -0.81 8.29
CA PRO A 49 6.76 -1.63 9.46
C PRO A 49 5.30 -1.61 9.90
N ARG A 50 4.73 -2.75 10.31
CA ARG A 50 3.29 -2.81 10.67
C ARG A 50 2.90 -1.90 11.82
N TRP A 51 3.80 -1.70 12.78
CA TRP A 51 3.59 -0.79 13.91
C TRP A 51 3.60 0.69 13.51
N GLU A 52 4.05 1.03 12.30
CA GLU A 52 3.95 2.38 11.73
C GLU A 52 2.65 2.60 10.96
N ILE A 53 1.89 1.55 10.64
CA ILE A 53 0.62 1.68 9.90
C ILE A 53 -0.45 2.17 10.86
N ALA A 54 -1.02 3.33 10.57
CA ALA A 54 -2.14 3.90 11.32
C ALA A 54 -3.48 3.37 10.80
N SER A 55 -3.60 3.22 9.48
CA SER A 55 -4.80 2.68 8.83
C SER A 55 -4.51 2.25 7.40
N ALA A 56 -5.41 1.43 6.87
CA ALA A 56 -5.46 1.10 5.46
C ALA A 56 -6.90 1.17 4.95
N THR A 57 -7.09 1.78 3.79
CA THR A 57 -8.42 2.00 3.22
C THR A 57 -8.45 1.62 1.76
N VAL A 58 -9.55 0.99 1.33
CA VAL A 58 -9.76 0.63 -0.07
C VAL A 58 -10.80 1.55 -0.67
N LYS A 59 -10.44 2.12 -1.81
CA LYS A 59 -11.35 2.77 -2.73
C LYS A 59 -11.65 1.81 -3.88
N SER A 60 -12.90 1.41 -4.00
CA SER A 60 -13.38 0.50 -5.05
C SER A 60 -13.03 0.98 -6.45
N ALA A 61 -12.82 0.02 -7.34
CA ALA A 61 -12.58 0.29 -8.74
C ALA A 61 -13.85 0.88 -9.39
N THR A 62 -13.70 1.90 -10.23
CA THR A 62 -14.80 2.34 -11.09
C THR A 62 -14.99 1.36 -12.27
N LEU A 63 -16.16 1.35 -12.91
CA LEU A 63 -16.51 0.46 -14.02
C LEU A 63 -15.49 0.41 -15.18
N LEU A 64 -14.66 1.45 -15.33
CA LEU A 64 -13.64 1.59 -16.37
C LEU A 64 -12.24 1.88 -15.79
N GLY A 65 -12.05 1.75 -14.47
CA GLY A 65 -10.86 2.21 -13.79
C GLY A 65 -10.28 1.20 -12.81
N TYR A 66 -9.20 1.63 -12.17
CA TYR A 66 -8.52 0.87 -11.13
C TYR A 66 -9.09 1.24 -9.77
N GLY A 67 -9.10 0.28 -8.85
CA GLY A 67 -9.27 0.55 -7.44
C GLY A 67 -7.96 1.03 -6.83
N THR A 68 -8.01 1.55 -5.61
CA THR A 68 -6.82 2.03 -4.91
C THR A 68 -6.86 1.63 -3.45
N LEU A 69 -5.79 0.98 -2.99
CA LEU A 69 -5.50 0.77 -1.57
C LEU A 69 -4.60 1.92 -1.10
N THR A 70 -5.02 2.63 -0.07
CA THR A 70 -4.21 3.67 0.58
C THR A 70 -3.79 3.18 1.96
N ILE A 71 -2.48 3.13 2.21
CA ILE A 71 -1.89 2.83 3.52
C ILE A 71 -1.42 4.15 4.12
N THR A 72 -1.94 4.50 5.29
CA THR A 72 -1.57 5.72 6.01
C THR A 72 -0.72 5.35 7.22
N THR A 73 0.43 6.00 7.40
CA THR A 73 1.30 5.78 8.56
C THR A 73 0.97 6.72 9.72
N ASN A 74 1.45 6.39 10.91
CA ASN A 74 1.37 7.24 12.10
C ASN A 74 2.05 8.60 11.92
N ALA A 75 2.99 8.70 10.97
CA ALA A 75 3.64 9.96 10.59
C ALA A 75 2.84 10.78 9.57
N GLY A 76 1.67 10.29 9.12
CA GLY A 76 0.85 10.96 8.10
C GLY A 76 1.32 10.71 6.66
N LEU A 77 2.17 9.70 6.43
CA LEU A 77 2.59 9.33 5.07
C LEU A 77 1.52 8.43 4.43
N GLU A 78 1.21 8.68 3.17
CA GLU A 78 0.23 7.89 2.43
C GLU A 78 0.86 7.16 1.26
N TYR A 79 0.64 5.84 1.19
CA TYR A 79 1.09 4.99 0.12
C TYR A 79 -0.09 4.43 -0.64
N ALA A 80 -0.20 4.78 -1.92
CA ALA A 80 -1.29 4.34 -2.78
C ALA A 80 -0.84 3.21 -3.71
N VAL A 81 -1.61 2.13 -3.72
CA VAL A 81 -1.44 0.97 -4.60
C VAL A 81 -2.67 0.82 -5.48
N ARG A 82 -2.47 0.79 -6.80
CA ARG A 82 -3.56 0.57 -7.76
C ARG A 82 -3.75 -0.92 -8.00
N PHE A 83 -5.01 -1.35 -8.04
CA PHE A 83 -5.37 -2.73 -8.33
C PHE A 83 -6.49 -2.80 -9.37
N SER A 84 -6.53 -3.90 -10.12
CA SER A 84 -7.62 -4.17 -11.08
C SER A 84 -8.89 -4.57 -10.35
N ARG A 85 -10.05 -4.36 -10.96
CA ARG A 85 -11.36 -4.70 -10.35
C ARG A 85 -11.43 -6.15 -9.85
N ASP A 86 -10.82 -7.10 -10.56
CA ASP A 86 -10.81 -8.52 -10.17
C ASP A 86 -10.01 -8.79 -8.88
N ALA A 87 -9.14 -7.87 -8.48
CA ALA A 87 -8.36 -7.93 -7.26
C ALA A 87 -9.02 -7.18 -6.08
N GLU A 88 -10.17 -6.52 -6.28
CA GLU A 88 -10.81 -5.68 -5.26
C GLU A 88 -11.06 -6.42 -3.95
N ASP A 89 -11.65 -7.62 -4.00
CA ASP A 89 -11.89 -8.42 -2.79
C ASP A 89 -10.58 -8.78 -2.06
N ARG A 90 -9.50 -9.05 -2.80
CA ARG A 90 -8.19 -9.38 -2.22
C ARG A 90 -7.57 -8.17 -1.53
N PHE A 91 -7.65 -7.00 -2.16
CA PHE A 91 -7.15 -5.75 -1.59
C PHE A 91 -8.02 -5.25 -0.43
N GLY A 92 -9.33 -5.52 -0.46
CA GLY A 92 -10.24 -5.32 0.67
C GLY A 92 -9.82 -6.13 1.89
N ASN A 93 -9.65 -7.44 1.72
CA ASN A 93 -9.14 -8.32 2.78
C ASN A 93 -7.74 -7.89 3.26
N LEU A 94 -6.85 -7.49 2.34
CA LEU A 94 -5.54 -6.97 2.72
C LEU A 94 -5.68 -5.78 3.67
N ALA A 95 -6.49 -4.78 3.32
CA ALA A 95 -6.71 -3.59 4.15
C ALA A 95 -7.23 -3.93 5.55
N GLU A 96 -8.16 -4.88 5.67
CA GLU A 96 -8.63 -5.37 6.98
C GLU A 96 -7.55 -6.11 7.78
N ILE A 97 -6.59 -6.73 7.10
CA ILE A 97 -5.47 -7.41 7.76
C ILE A 97 -4.45 -6.38 8.27
N ILE A 98 -4.19 -5.28 7.52
CA ILE A 98 -3.15 -4.27 7.82
C ILE A 98 -3.60 -3.05 8.60
N GLY A 99 -4.88 -2.65 8.53
CA GLY A 99 -5.48 -1.56 9.32
C GLY A 99 -6.20 -2.10 10.54
#